data_AF-A0A1H7CMV8-F1
#
_entry.id   AF-A0A1H7CMV8-F1
#
_cell.length_a   1.000
_cell.length_b   1.000
_cell.length_c   1.000
_cell.angle_alpha   90.00
_cell.angle_beta   90.00
_cell.angle_gamma   90.00
#
_symmetry.space_group_name_H-M   'P 1'
#
loop_
_entity.id
_entity.type
_entity.pdbx_description
1 polymer ?
#
loop_
_entity_poly.entity_id
_entity_poly.type
_entity_poly.pdbx_seq_one_letter_code
_entity_poly.pdbx_strand_id
1 'polypeptide(L)'
;MPNIKSSIRSVKSDAERRARNFSAKSAVKTASRKLVEAIEAGNADEAKALLITASKTIDQAAANNVFHKNAAARRKSRLARKLNALAN
;
A
#
# COMPACT_ATOMS: atom_id res chain seq x y z
N MET A 1 -9.44 24.62 18.47
CA MET A 1 -8.14 24.14 18.99
C MET A 1 -8.39 23.40 20.29
N PRO A 2 -7.63 22.36 20.64
CA PRO A 2 -7.76 21.73 21.95
C PRO A 2 -7.33 22.73 23.03
N ASN A 3 -8.09 22.83 24.11
CA ASN A 3 -7.79 23.76 25.20
C ASN A 3 -6.83 23.13 26.25
N ILE A 4 -6.72 21.79 26.26
CA ILE A 4 -5.87 21.03 27.17
C ILE A 4 -4.49 20.80 26.53
N LYS A 5 -3.41 21.05 27.28
CA LYS A 5 -2.02 20.92 26.80
C LYS A 5 -1.71 19.54 26.20
N SER A 6 -2.18 18.45 26.83
CA SER A 6 -2.00 17.09 26.33
C SER A 6 -2.68 16.88 24.97
N SER A 7 -3.89 17.41 24.79
CA SER A 7 -4.64 17.30 23.54
C SER A 7 -4.00 18.10 22.40
N ILE A 8 -3.42 19.28 22.68
CA ILE A 8 -2.65 20.05 21.68
C ILE A 8 -1.47 19.22 21.17
N ARG A 9 -0.73 18.57 22.08
CA ARG A 9 0.39 17.68 21.72
C ARG A 9 -0.07 16.49 20.88
N SER A 10 -1.17 15.85 21.25
CA SER A 10 -1.74 14.72 20.48
C SER A 10 -2.05 15.15 19.05
N VAL A 11 -2.75 16.27 18.84
CA VAL A 11 -3.08 16.79 17.50
C VAL A 11 -1.83 17.03 16.66
N LYS A 12 -0.77 17.61 17.25
CA LYS A 12 0.51 17.81 16.53
C LYS A 12 1.12 16.47 16.07
N SER A 13 1.24 15.51 16.99
CA SER A 13 1.79 14.19 16.67
C SER A 13 0.93 13.40 15.67
N ASP A 14 -0.39 13.58 15.70
CA ASP A 14 -1.33 12.97 14.76
C ASP A 14 -1.15 13.53 13.36
N ALA A 15 -0.96 14.84 13.22
CA ALA A 15 -0.69 15.47 11.94
C ALA A 15 0.60 14.93 11.31
N GLU A 16 1.67 14.82 12.09
CA GLU A 16 2.96 14.26 11.64
C GLU A 16 2.85 12.79 11.23
N ARG A 17 2.12 11.97 12.01
CA ARG A 17 1.83 10.56 11.65
C ARG A 17 0.98 10.48 10.39
N ARG A 18 -0.03 11.35 10.24
CA ARG A 18 -0.92 11.38 9.08
C ARG A 18 -0.15 11.69 7.80
N ALA A 19 0.74 12.67 7.82
CA ALA A 19 1.57 13.03 6.67
C ALA A 19 2.44 11.86 6.18
N ARG A 20 3.14 11.19 7.10
CA ARG A 20 3.96 9.99 6.78
C ARG A 20 3.11 8.84 6.24
N ASN A 21 2.00 8.54 6.89
CA ASN A 21 1.10 7.46 6.48
C ASN A 21 0.42 7.74 5.14
N PHE A 22 0.16 9.01 4.81
CA PHE A 22 -0.43 9.41 3.54
C PHE A 22 0.51 9.06 2.37
N SER A 23 1.79 9.41 2.48
CA SER A 23 2.78 9.09 1.45
C SER A 23 2.91 7.57 1.23
N ALA A 24 3.04 6.79 2.31
CA ALA A 24 3.13 5.33 2.22
C ALA A 24 1.86 4.70 1.60
N LYS A 25 0.66 5.17 1.97
CA LYS A 25 -0.61 4.72 1.39
C LYS A 25 -0.70 5.06 -0.09
N SER A 26 -0.24 6.26 -0.49
CA SER A 26 -0.23 6.70 -1.88
C SER A 26 0.71 5.85 -2.74
N ALA A 27 1.90 5.54 -2.23
CA ALA A 27 2.86 4.66 -2.90
C ALA A 27 2.26 3.26 -3.17
N VAL A 28 1.65 2.65 -2.16
CA VAL A 28 0.99 1.34 -2.30
C VAL A 28 -0.18 1.40 -3.29
N LYS A 29 -0.99 2.47 -3.27
CA LYS A 29 -2.08 2.67 -4.23
C LYS A 29 -1.54 2.77 -5.66
N THR A 30 -0.46 3.52 -5.86
CA THR A 30 0.17 3.72 -7.16
C THR A 30 0.76 2.41 -7.70
N ALA A 31 1.51 1.67 -6.88
CA ALA A 31 2.06 0.38 -7.28
C ALA A 31 0.97 -0.65 -7.62
N SER A 32 -0.11 -0.68 -6.83
CA SER A 32 -1.25 -1.56 -7.09
C SER A 32 -1.97 -1.20 -8.39
N ARG A 33 -2.11 0.10 -8.71
CA ARG A 33 -2.73 0.57 -9.94
C ARG A 33 -1.90 0.20 -11.17
N LYS A 34 -0.59 0.47 -11.15
CA LYS A 34 0.32 0.12 -12.26
C LYS A 34 0.27 -1.37 -12.61
N LEU A 35 0.19 -2.24 -11.59
CA LEU A 35 0.05 -3.67 -11.82
C LEU A 35 -1.29 -4.02 -12.49
N VAL A 36 -2.39 -3.40 -12.08
CA VAL A 36 -3.69 -3.62 -12.72
C VAL A 36 -3.69 -3.13 -14.17
N GLU A 37 -3.11 -1.95 -14.44
CA GLU A 37 -2.96 -1.42 -15.80
C GLU A 37 -2.11 -2.36 -16.68
N ALA A 38 -1.00 -2.91 -16.17
CA ALA A 38 -0.17 -3.86 -16.90
C ALA A 38 -0.88 -5.21 -17.16
N ILE A 39 -1.73 -5.65 -16.22
CA ILE A 39 -2.57 -6.84 -16.41
C ILE A 39 -3.62 -6.59 -17.51
N GLU A 40 -4.27 -5.43 -17.49
CA GLU A 40 -5.24 -5.02 -18.52
C GLU A 40 -4.59 -4.88 -19.91
N ALA A 41 -3.33 -4.46 -19.96
CA ALA A 41 -2.54 -4.38 -21.20
C ALA A 41 -2.05 -5.75 -21.72
N GLY A 42 -2.21 -6.84 -20.97
CA GLY A 42 -1.80 -8.18 -21.38
C GLY A 42 -0.30 -8.49 -21.29
N ASN A 43 0.51 -7.58 -20.73
CA ASN A 43 1.97 -7.77 -20.60
C ASN A 43 2.32 -8.65 -19.38
N ALA A 44 2.36 -9.97 -19.57
CA ALA A 44 2.58 -10.93 -18.48
C ALA A 44 3.93 -10.77 -17.76
N ASP A 45 5.02 -10.47 -18.47
CA ASP A 45 6.35 -10.35 -17.87
C ASP A 45 6.52 -9.05 -17.08
N GLU A 46 5.98 -7.95 -17.62
CA GLU A 46 5.94 -6.66 -16.93
C GLU A 46 5.08 -6.74 -15.67
N ALA A 47 3.92 -7.41 -15.75
CA ALA A 47 3.03 -7.59 -14.60
C ALA A 47 3.68 -8.42 -13.48
N LYS A 48 4.51 -9.44 -13.81
CA LYS A 48 5.30 -10.19 -12.82
C LYS A 48 6.35 -9.32 -12.13
N ALA A 49 7.08 -8.50 -12.88
CA ALA A 49 8.06 -7.57 -12.31
C ALA A 49 7.39 -6.52 -11.40
N LEU A 50 6.26 -5.98 -11.83
CA LEU A 50 5.45 -5.04 -11.04
C LEU A 50 4.87 -5.69 -9.78
N LEU A 51 4.57 -7.00 -9.80
CA LEU A 51 4.08 -7.71 -8.62
C LEU A 51 5.13 -7.80 -7.51
N ILE A 52 6.40 -8.00 -7.87
CA ILE A 52 7.51 -8.02 -6.92
C ILE A 52 7.66 -6.65 -6.25
N THR A 53 7.66 -5.58 -7.05
CA THR A 53 7.78 -4.21 -6.53
C THR A 53 6.57 -3.82 -5.67
N ALA A 54 5.35 -4.14 -6.11
CA ALA A 54 4.14 -3.90 -5.34
C ALA A 54 4.15 -4.66 -4.01
N SER A 55 4.56 -5.93 -4.01
CA SER A 55 4.66 -6.75 -2.79
C SER A 55 5.66 -6.16 -1.80
N LYS A 56 6.84 -5.74 -2.28
CA LYS A 56 7.86 -5.06 -1.45
C LYS A 56 7.31 -3.81 -0.78
N THR A 57 6.62 -2.94 -1.54
CA THR A 57 6.05 -1.70 -0.97
C THR A 57 4.95 -1.97 0.05
N ILE A 58 4.12 -2.99 -0.17
CA ILE A 58 3.06 -3.40 0.77
C ILE A 58 3.68 -3.91 2.08
N ASP A 59 4.72 -4.74 1.99
CA ASP A 59 5.38 -5.31 3.17
C ASP A 59 6.16 -4.25 3.96
N GLN A 60 6.81 -3.30 3.29
CA GLN A 60 7.43 -2.14 3.95
C GLN A 60 6.40 -1.26 4.68
N ALA A 61 5.22 -1.05 4.07
CA ALA A 61 4.13 -0.33 4.73
C ALA A 61 3.57 -1.09 5.94
N ALA A 62 3.59 -2.43 5.91
CA ALA A 62 3.21 -3.26 7.05
C ALA A 62 4.24 -3.19 8.18
N ALA A 63 5.54 -3.26 7.86
CA ALA A 63 6.62 -3.15 8.83
C ALA A 63 6.60 -1.78 9.56
N ASN A 64 6.24 -0.71 8.85
CA ASN A 64 6.08 0.63 9.40
C ASN A 64 4.72 0.85 10.11
N ASN A 65 3.96 -0.21 10.39
CA ASN A 65 2.65 -0.17 11.06
C ASN A 65 1.59 0.69 10.35
N VAL A 66 1.76 0.99 9.05
CA VAL A 66 0.76 1.71 8.25
C VAL A 66 -0.43 0.80 7.95
N PHE A 67 -0.17 -0.49 7.77
CA PHE A 67 -1.16 -1.54 7.64
C PHE A 67 -0.89 -2.68 8.62
N HIS A 68 -1.96 -3.29 9.12
CA HIS A 68 -1.83 -4.56 9.83
C HIS A 68 -1.32 -5.66 8.89
N LYS A 69 -0.53 -6.62 9.41
CA LYS A 69 0.01 -7.76 8.65
C LYS A 69 -1.05 -8.51 7.83
N ASN A 70 -2.23 -8.73 8.41
CA ASN A 70 -3.34 -9.39 7.71
C ASN A 70 -3.89 -8.54 6.54
N ALA A 71 -3.90 -7.21 6.68
CA ALA A 71 -4.34 -6.33 5.62
C ALA A 71 -3.32 -6.25 4.47
N ALA A 72 -2.02 -6.37 4.78
CA ALA A 72 -0.97 -6.52 3.78
C ALA A 72 -1.09 -7.87 3.04
N ALA A 73 -1.22 -8.98 3.78
CA ALA A 73 -1.41 -10.31 3.21
C ALA A 73 -2.63 -10.40 2.29
N ARG A 74 -3.78 -9.85 2.70
CA ARG A 74 -4.99 -9.79 1.85
C ARG A 74 -4.75 -9.01 0.55
N ARG A 75 -3.99 -7.91 0.60
CA ARG A 75 -3.68 -7.10 -0.60
C ARG A 75 -2.79 -7.87 -1.56
N LYS A 76 -1.70 -8.48 -1.06
CA LYS A 76 -0.81 -9.32 -1.88
C LYS A 76 -1.57 -10.47 -2.54
N SER A 77 -2.38 -11.20 -1.77
CA SER A 77 -3.20 -12.31 -2.28
C SER A 77 -4.14 -11.87 -3.40
N ARG A 78 -4.82 -10.71 -3.26
CA ARG A 78 -5.72 -10.19 -4.30
C ARG A 78 -4.98 -9.82 -5.59
N LEU A 79 -3.80 -9.20 -5.50
CA LEU A 79 -3.01 -8.85 -6.68
C LEU A 79 -2.48 -10.09 -7.41
N ALA A 80 -1.98 -11.07 -6.65
CA ALA A 80 -1.53 -12.34 -7.21
C ALA A 80 -2.67 -13.12 -7.89
N ARG A 81 -3.87 -13.14 -7.27
CA ARG A 81 -5.05 -13.76 -7.89
C ARG A 81 -5.44 -13.12 -9.22
N LYS A 82 -5.32 -11.80 -9.35
CA LYS A 82 -5.60 -11.09 -10.60
C LYS A 82 -4.59 -11.44 -11.69
N LEU A 83 -3.30 -11.51 -11.35
CA LEU A 83 -2.26 -11.90 -12.30
C LEU A 83 -2.45 -13.35 -12.77
N ASN A 84 -2.75 -14.26 -11.84
CA ASN A 84 -2.96 -15.68 -12.18
C ASN A 84 -4.23 -15.89 -13.00
N ALA A 85 -5.27 -15.07 -12.80
CA ALA A 85 -6.48 -15.12 -13.62
C ALA A 85 -6.27 -14.66 -15.07
N LEU A 86 -5.17 -13.95 -15.38
CA LEU A 86 -4.77 -13.63 -16.75
C LEU A 86 -4.08 -14.81 -17.45
N ALA A 87 -3.49 -15.73 -16.67
CA ALA A 87 -2.70 -16.86 -17.18
C ALA A 87 -3.52 -18.15 -17.36
N ASN A 88 -4.78 -18.17 -16.92
CA ASN A 88 -5.75 -19.25 -17.15
C ASN A 88 -6.76 -18.82 -18.21
#